data_AF-A0A1W6A3V5-F1
#
_entry.id   AF-A0A1W6A3V5-F1
#
_cell.length_a   1.000
_cell.length_b   1.000
_cell.length_c   1.000
_cell.angle_alpha   90.00
_cell.angle_beta   90.00
_cell.angle_gamma   90.00
#
_symmetry.space_group_name_H-M   'P 1'
#
loop_
_entity.id
_entity.type
_entity.pdbx_description
1 polymer ?
#
loop_
_entity_poly.entity_id
_entity_poly.type
_entity_poly.pdbx_seq_one_letter_code
_entity_poly.pdbx_strand_id
1 'polypeptide(L)'
;MVMEGYTMVDVAAILGMHRQSVASYVEKFKEHALEGLLTRKQIPGKKPYLTKLQQGELKQLILNTTPAELHFGQEAFWNTRNIQYVIKEKFAICMSREGIRKMLHRMNFSYTNATYVLKKANKEKQIQFQKQLDMIKKLN
;
A
#
# COMPACT_ATOMS: atom_id res chain seq x y z
N MET A 1 18.66 -25.48 29.27
CA MET A 1 18.90 -24.61 30.44
C MET A 1 17.77 -24.64 31.47
N VAL A 2 16.59 -24.03 31.24
CA VAL A 2 15.50 -24.09 32.25
C VAL A 2 15.00 -25.52 32.47
N MET A 3 14.87 -26.31 31.40
CA MET A 3 14.56 -27.76 31.49
C MET A 3 15.69 -28.60 32.08
N GLU A 4 16.92 -28.07 32.13
CA GLU A 4 18.08 -28.71 32.75
C GLU A 4 18.21 -28.34 34.24
N GLY A 5 17.24 -27.59 34.80
CA GLY A 5 17.18 -27.25 36.23
C GLY A 5 17.73 -25.88 36.62
N TYR A 6 18.22 -25.07 35.67
CA TYR A 6 18.72 -23.73 35.95
C TYR A 6 17.58 -22.77 36.35
N THR A 7 17.86 -21.86 37.30
CA THR A 7 16.89 -20.81 37.64
C THR A 7 16.80 -19.79 36.50
N MET A 8 15.66 -19.10 36.37
CA MET A 8 15.50 -18.05 35.35
C MET A 8 16.49 -16.89 35.52
N VAL A 9 16.99 -16.67 36.74
CA VAL A 9 17.99 -15.64 37.05
C VAL A 9 19.35 -16.07 36.48
N ASP A 10 19.72 -17.33 36.68
CA ASP A 10 20.99 -17.88 36.14
C ASP A 10 20.98 -17.86 34.62
N VAL A 11 19.87 -18.29 34.00
CA VAL A 11 19.70 -18.26 32.54
C VAL A 11 19.77 -16.82 32.00
N ALA A 12 19.17 -15.87 32.70
CA ALA A 12 19.25 -14.45 32.34
C ALA A 12 20.69 -13.92 32.40
N ALA A 13 21.44 -14.27 33.44
CA ALA A 13 22.85 -13.89 33.61
C ALA A 13 23.75 -14.51 32.53
N ILE A 14 23.57 -15.80 32.24
CA ILE A 14 24.35 -16.53 31.22
C ILE A 14 24.08 -15.98 29.82
N LEU A 15 22.81 -15.70 29.49
CA LEU A 15 22.42 -15.22 28.16
C LEU A 15 22.51 -13.70 27.99
N GLY A 16 22.89 -12.95 29.04
CA GLY A 16 22.92 -11.49 29.01
C GLY A 16 21.55 -10.85 28.75
N MET A 17 20.47 -11.50 29.18
CA MET A 17 19.10 -11.06 28.94
C MET A 17 18.43 -10.58 30.22
N HIS A 18 17.40 -9.74 30.09
CA HIS A 18 16.57 -9.40 31.24
C HIS A 18 15.74 -10.61 31.71
N ARG A 19 15.66 -10.84 33.02
CA ARG A 19 14.92 -11.98 33.63
C ARG A 19 13.48 -12.10 33.13
N GLN A 20 12.82 -10.98 32.85
CA GLN A 20 11.44 -10.97 32.35
C GLN A 20 11.31 -11.46 30.90
N SER A 21 12.33 -11.26 30.07
CA SER A 21 12.37 -11.81 28.71
C SER A 21 12.49 -13.33 28.74
N VAL A 22 13.35 -13.86 29.63
CA VAL A 22 13.49 -15.30 29.85
C VAL A 22 12.17 -15.90 30.35
N ALA A 23 11.52 -15.24 31.33
CA ALA A 23 10.20 -15.67 31.83
C ALA A 23 9.15 -15.72 30.71
N SER A 24 9.09 -14.68 29.85
CA SER A 24 8.15 -14.65 28.71
C SER A 24 8.41 -15.78 27.70
N TYR A 25 9.67 -16.14 27.46
CA TYR A 25 9.98 -17.28 26.59
C TYR A 25 9.61 -18.62 27.22
N VAL A 26 9.86 -18.80 28.52
CA VAL A 26 9.46 -20.03 29.22
C VAL A 26 7.93 -20.20 29.21
N GLU A 27 7.19 -19.12 29.43
CA GLU A 27 5.72 -19.12 29.38
C GLU A 27 5.19 -19.49 27.99
N LYS A 28 5.68 -18.82 26.94
CA LYS A 28 5.32 -19.15 25.54
C LYS A 28 5.66 -20.58 25.16
N PHE A 29 6.80 -21.07 25.64
CA PHE A 29 7.20 -22.46 25.41
C PHE A 29 6.32 -23.46 26.16
N LYS A 30 5.86 -23.14 27.37
CA LYS A 30 4.93 -23.99 28.11
C LYS A 30 3.54 -24.06 27.46
N GLU A 31 3.05 -22.95 26.94
CA GLU A 31 1.70 -22.88 26.33
C GLU A 31 1.65 -23.47 24.92
N HIS A 32 2.68 -23.25 24.12
CA HIS A 32 2.64 -23.50 22.67
C HIS A 32 3.89 -24.25 22.17
N ALA A 33 4.67 -24.84 23.06
CA ALA A 33 5.91 -25.54 22.75
C ALA A 33 6.85 -24.68 21.88
N LEU A 34 7.58 -25.31 20.95
CA LEU A 34 8.49 -24.60 20.06
C LEU A 34 7.76 -23.63 19.12
N GLU A 35 6.55 -23.98 18.67
CA GLU A 35 5.72 -23.14 17.80
C GLU A 35 5.42 -21.76 18.44
N GLY A 36 5.22 -21.72 19.76
CA GLY A 36 5.03 -20.47 20.51
C GLY A 36 6.21 -19.51 20.45
N LEU A 37 7.42 -20.04 20.34
CA LEU A 37 8.65 -19.25 20.23
C LEU A 37 8.90 -18.76 18.80
N LEU A 38 8.52 -19.58 17.81
CA LEU A 38 8.65 -19.25 16.39
C LEU A 38 7.55 -18.29 15.90
N THR A 39 6.37 -18.34 16.54
CA THR A 39 5.22 -17.52 16.15
C THR A 39 5.48 -16.05 16.45
N ARG A 40 5.81 -15.30 15.40
CA ARG A 40 5.88 -13.83 15.46
C ARG A 40 4.49 -13.26 15.21
N LYS A 41 3.86 -12.70 16.25
CA LYS A 41 2.65 -11.88 16.08
C LYS A 41 2.98 -10.72 15.15
N GLN A 42 2.41 -10.72 13.94
CA GLN A 42 2.53 -9.57 13.06
C GLN A 42 1.80 -8.40 13.71
N ILE A 43 2.55 -7.34 14.00
CA ILE A 43 1.97 -6.12 14.54
C ILE A 43 1.18 -5.49 13.40
N PRO A 44 -0.15 -5.30 13.54
CA PRO A 44 -0.93 -4.68 12.49
C PRO A 44 -0.40 -3.26 12.26
N GLY A 45 -0.20 -2.91 10.99
CA GLY A 45 0.19 -1.56 10.61
C GLY A 45 -0.90 -0.53 10.95
N LYS A 46 -0.57 0.75 10.78
CA LYS A 46 -1.52 1.85 10.96
C LYS A 46 -2.78 1.60 10.11
N LYS A 47 -3.96 1.69 10.74
CA LYS A 47 -5.25 1.57 10.03
C LYS A 47 -5.33 2.65 8.94
N PRO A 48 -5.80 2.31 7.72
CA PRO A 48 -6.05 3.30 6.68
C PRO A 48 -7.03 4.38 7.16
N TYR A 49 -6.88 5.61 6.66
CA TYR A 49 -7.77 6.72 7.01
C TYR A 49 -9.21 6.48 6.56
N LEU A 50 -9.40 6.00 5.32
CA LEU A 50 -10.72 5.66 4.79
C LEU A 50 -11.01 4.17 4.97
N THR A 51 -12.24 3.85 5.36
CA THR A 51 -12.75 2.48 5.40
C THR A 51 -12.85 1.90 3.98
N LYS A 52 -12.92 0.56 3.86
CA LYS A 52 -13.06 -0.09 2.55
C LYS A 52 -14.30 0.39 1.78
N LEU A 53 -15.38 0.70 2.48
CA LEU A 53 -16.62 1.21 1.89
C LEU A 53 -16.44 2.62 1.34
N GLN A 54 -15.86 3.53 2.14
CA GLN A 54 -15.55 4.91 1.69
C GLN A 54 -14.55 4.91 0.52
N GLN A 55 -13.59 4.00 0.53
CA GLN A 55 -12.67 3.78 -0.58
C GLN A 55 -13.38 3.35 -1.87
N GLY A 56 -14.38 2.47 -1.77
CA GLY A 56 -15.22 2.05 -2.90
C GLY A 56 -16.07 3.19 -3.44
N GLU A 57 -16.70 3.97 -2.58
CA GLU A 57 -17.47 5.15 -2.99
C GLU A 57 -16.60 6.19 -3.68
N LEU A 58 -15.43 6.48 -3.13
CA LEU A 58 -14.48 7.42 -3.73
C LEU A 58 -14.02 6.92 -5.10
N LYS A 59 -13.77 5.62 -5.24
CA LYS A 59 -13.40 5.00 -6.52
C LYS A 59 -14.48 5.19 -7.58
N GLN A 60 -15.74 4.95 -7.23
CA GLN A 60 -16.87 5.15 -8.15
C GLN A 60 -17.03 6.61 -8.55
N LEU A 61 -16.87 7.53 -7.59
CA LEU A 61 -16.93 8.96 -7.86
C LEU A 61 -15.84 9.39 -8.85
N ILE A 62 -14.59 8.98 -8.63
CA ILE A 62 -13.46 9.32 -9.52
C ILE A 62 -13.65 8.78 -10.95
N LEU A 63 -14.27 7.61 -11.11
CA LEU A 63 -14.46 6.98 -12.42
C LEU A 63 -15.63 7.57 -13.22
N ASN A 64 -16.69 7.99 -12.53
CA ASN A 64 -17.95 8.37 -13.17
C ASN A 64 -18.15 9.88 -13.31
N THR A 65 -17.30 10.69 -12.67
CA THR A 65 -17.44 12.15 -12.67
C THR A 65 -16.12 12.86 -12.91
N THR A 66 -16.19 14.13 -13.30
CA THR A 66 -15.03 15.02 -13.38
C THR A 66 -15.03 16.04 -12.24
N PRO A 67 -13.86 16.55 -11.79
CA PRO A 67 -13.83 17.59 -10.76
C PRO A 67 -14.60 18.86 -11.12
N ALA A 68 -14.68 19.17 -12.42
CA ALA A 68 -15.42 20.31 -12.95
C ALA A 68 -16.93 20.18 -12.73
N GLU A 69 -17.52 19.00 -12.97
CA GLU A 69 -18.94 18.72 -12.71
C GLU A 69 -19.30 18.90 -11.22
N LEU A 70 -18.36 18.56 -10.35
CA LEU A 70 -18.54 18.63 -8.91
C LEU A 70 -18.07 19.96 -8.31
N HIS A 71 -17.70 20.94 -9.14
CA HIS A 71 -17.22 22.26 -8.73
C HIS A 71 -16.00 22.22 -7.77
N PHE A 72 -15.24 21.13 -7.80
CA PHE A 72 -14.05 20.92 -6.97
C PHE A 72 -12.75 21.38 -7.64
N GLY A 73 -12.82 21.76 -8.93
CA GLY A 73 -11.72 22.33 -9.68
C GLY A 73 -12.14 22.73 -11.09
N GLN A 74 -11.31 23.51 -11.77
CA GLN A 74 -11.54 23.89 -13.17
C GLN A 74 -11.05 22.82 -14.16
N GLU A 75 -10.25 21.87 -13.67
CA GLU A 75 -9.63 20.82 -14.49
C GLU A 75 -10.62 19.68 -14.79
N ALA A 76 -10.57 19.18 -16.02
CA ALA A 76 -11.34 18.00 -16.44
C ALA A 76 -10.82 16.67 -15.84
N PHE A 77 -9.63 16.66 -15.23
CA PHE A 77 -8.97 15.47 -14.70
C PHE A 77 -8.81 15.51 -13.18
N TRP A 78 -8.83 14.35 -12.55
CA TRP A 78 -8.63 14.20 -11.11
C TRP A 78 -7.16 14.39 -10.73
N ASN A 79 -6.89 15.42 -9.93
CA ASN A 79 -5.59 15.64 -9.30
C ASN A 79 -5.67 15.34 -7.78
N THR A 80 -4.51 15.18 -7.13
CA THR A 80 -4.47 14.88 -5.68
C THR A 80 -5.03 15.99 -4.79
N ARG A 81 -5.04 17.24 -5.25
CA ARG A 81 -5.57 18.41 -4.51
C ARG A 81 -7.10 18.42 -4.52
N ASN A 82 -7.72 18.16 -5.66
CA ASN A 82 -9.17 18.07 -5.81
C ASN A 82 -9.68 16.87 -5.00
N ILE A 83 -9.02 15.71 -5.10
CA ILE A 83 -9.36 14.52 -4.29
C ILE A 83 -9.25 14.82 -2.79
N GLN A 84 -8.24 15.59 -2.36
CA GLN A 84 -8.10 16.01 -0.97
C GLN A 84 -9.32 16.82 -0.49
N TYR A 85 -9.79 17.75 -1.32
CA TYR A 85 -10.98 18.54 -1.03
C TYR A 85 -12.23 17.66 -0.94
N VAL A 86 -12.44 16.75 -1.90
CA VAL A 86 -13.58 15.80 -1.86
C VAL A 86 -13.58 14.94 -0.62
N ILE A 87 -12.42 14.42 -0.21
CA ILE A 87 -12.32 13.59 0.99
C ILE A 87 -12.66 14.40 2.25
N LYS A 88 -12.22 15.67 2.29
CA LYS A 88 -12.51 16.56 3.40
C LYS A 88 -14.01 16.89 3.48
N GLU A 89 -14.62 17.26 2.36
CA GLU A 89 -16.05 17.63 2.32
C GLU A 89 -16.97 16.43 2.56
N LYS A 90 -16.71 15.29 1.89
CA LYS A 90 -17.61 14.13 1.92
C LYS A 90 -17.43 13.27 3.18
N PHE A 91 -16.21 13.17 3.70
CA PHE A 91 -15.90 12.24 4.80
C PHE A 91 -15.36 12.93 6.06
N ALA A 92 -15.19 14.26 6.07
CA ALA A 92 -14.60 15.02 7.17
C ALA A 92 -13.19 14.54 7.58
N ILE A 93 -12.45 13.90 6.65
CA ILE A 93 -11.11 13.36 6.90
C ILE A 93 -10.06 14.25 6.25
N CYS A 94 -9.05 14.63 7.02
CA CYS A 94 -7.88 15.34 6.49
C CYS A 94 -6.76 14.34 6.16
N MET A 95 -6.38 14.26 4.89
CA MET A 95 -5.24 13.46 4.43
C MET A 95 -4.19 14.34 3.76
N SER A 96 -2.93 13.94 3.85
CA SER A 96 -1.86 14.55 3.05
C SER A 96 -1.95 14.12 1.59
N ARG A 97 -1.45 14.94 0.67
CA ARG A 97 -1.39 14.64 -0.76
C ARG A 97 -0.65 13.34 -1.07
N GLU A 98 0.45 13.06 -0.35
CA GLU A 98 1.19 11.80 -0.50
C GLU A 98 0.42 10.60 0.05
N GLY A 99 -0.35 10.79 1.13
CA GLY A 99 -1.25 9.76 1.65
C GLY A 99 -2.33 9.37 0.63
N ILE A 100 -2.88 10.37 -0.06
CA ILE A 100 -3.84 10.18 -1.16
C ILE A 100 -3.17 9.47 -2.34
N ARG A 101 -1.98 9.90 -2.77
CA ARG A 101 -1.24 9.24 -3.86
C ARG A 101 -1.01 7.75 -3.57
N LYS A 102 -0.51 7.41 -2.38
CA LYS A 102 -0.31 6.02 -1.95
C LYS A 102 -1.63 5.25 -1.85
N MET A 103 -2.71 5.90 -1.44
CA MET A 103 -4.04 5.29 -1.40
C MET A 103 -4.53 4.95 -2.82
N LEU A 104 -4.42 5.88 -3.76
CA LEU A 104 -4.82 5.65 -5.16
C LEU A 104 -4.02 4.52 -5.80
N HIS A 105 -2.71 4.45 -5.53
CA HIS A 105 -1.88 3.33 -5.99
C HIS A 105 -2.37 1.98 -5.44
N ARG A 106 -2.75 1.89 -4.16
CA ARG A 106 -3.34 0.67 -3.58
C ARG A 106 -4.70 0.30 -4.17
N MET A 107 -5.43 1.27 -4.72
CA MET A 107 -6.72 1.06 -5.40
C MET A 107 -6.57 0.68 -6.89
N ASN A 108 -5.33 0.52 -7.36
CA ASN A 108 -4.94 0.27 -8.75
C ASN A 108 -5.28 1.41 -9.71
N PHE A 109 -5.30 2.66 -9.24
CA PHE A 109 -5.30 3.81 -10.14
C PHE A 109 -3.89 4.05 -10.69
N SER A 110 -3.80 4.28 -12.00
CA SER A 110 -2.60 4.73 -12.67
C SER A 110 -2.68 6.23 -12.96
N TYR A 111 -1.51 6.84 -13.11
CA TYR A 111 -1.42 8.21 -13.58
C TYR A 111 -1.65 8.26 -15.09
N THR A 112 -2.61 9.06 -15.52
CA THR A 112 -2.89 9.28 -16.94
C THR A 112 -2.37 10.66 -17.32
N ASN A 113 -1.30 10.69 -18.11
CA ASN A 113 -0.94 11.91 -18.81
C ASN A 113 -1.95 12.16 -19.93
N ALA A 114 -2.32 13.41 -20.14
CA ALA A 114 -2.97 13.86 -21.35
C ALA A 114 -1.97 13.86 -22.52
N THR A 115 -1.32 12.72 -22.78
CA THR A 115 -0.54 12.55 -24.00
C THR A 115 -1.54 12.46 -25.13
N TYR A 116 -1.43 13.38 -26.09
CA TYR A 116 -2.30 13.41 -27.26
C TYR A 116 -2.22 12.08 -28.02
N VAL A 117 -3.25 11.24 -27.86
CA VAL A 117 -3.44 10.04 -28.69
C VAL A 117 -4.39 10.43 -29.81
N LEU A 118 -3.86 10.47 -31.04
CA LEU A 118 -4.68 10.66 -32.24
C LEU A 118 -5.81 9.62 -32.25
N LYS A 119 -7.07 10.07 -32.42
CA LYS A 119 -8.25 9.18 -32.47
C LYS A 119 -8.14 8.07 -33.54
N LYS A 120 -7.33 8.28 -34.57
CA LYS A 120 -7.05 7.33 -35.67
C LYS A 120 -5.90 6.35 -35.37
N ALA A 121 -5.24 6.46 -34.22
CA ALA A 121 -4.09 5.62 -33.88
C ALA A 121 -4.52 4.16 -33.64
N ASN A 122 -3.89 3.23 -34.37
CA ASN A 122 -4.09 1.79 -34.21
C ASN A 122 -2.85 1.18 -33.52
N LYS A 123 -3.05 0.60 -32.33
CA LYS A 123 -1.97 0.03 -31.50
C LYS A 123 -1.24 -1.14 -32.18
N GLU A 124 -1.96 -1.99 -32.91
CA GLU A 124 -1.36 -3.15 -33.58
C GLU A 124 -0.43 -2.71 -34.71
N LYS A 125 -0.86 -1.72 -35.50
CA LYS A 125 -0.03 -1.13 -36.56
C LYS A 125 1.23 -0.47 -36.01
N GLN A 126 1.14 0.20 -34.86
CA GLN A 126 2.29 0.79 -34.19
C GLN A 126 3.31 -0.27 -33.72
N ILE A 127 2.82 -1.36 -33.15
CA ILE A 127 3.68 -2.48 -32.70
C ILE A 127 4.36 -3.14 -33.91
N GLN A 128 3.64 -3.35 -35.01
CA GLN A 128 4.23 -3.90 -36.23
C GLN A 128 5.30 -2.97 -36.81
N PHE A 129 5.05 -1.67 -36.87
CA PHE A 129 6.02 -0.68 -37.34
C PHE A 129 7.28 -0.63 -36.45
N GLN A 130 7.11 -0.71 -35.13
CA GLN A 130 8.24 -0.74 -34.20
C GLN A 130 9.11 -1.98 -34.42
N LYS A 131 8.50 -3.16 -34.61
CA LYS A 131 9.23 -4.39 -34.96
C LYS A 131 10.01 -4.26 -36.27
N GLN A 132 9.41 -3.64 -37.28
CA GLN A 132 10.08 -3.37 -38.56
C GLN A 132 11.30 -2.45 -38.38
N LEU A 133 11.17 -1.35 -37.63
CA LEU A 133 12.28 -0.46 -37.33
C LEU A 133 13.43 -1.16 -36.58
N ASP A 134 13.09 -1.99 -35.59
CA ASP A 134 14.09 -2.71 -34.80
C ASP A 134 14.82 -3.77 -35.63
N MET A 135 14.16 -4.37 -36.63
CA MET A 135 14.82 -5.25 -37.60
C MET A 135 15.80 -4.49 -38.48
N ILE A 136 15.40 -3.33 -39.03
CA ILE A 136 16.25 -2.49 -39.88
C ILE A 136 17.49 -2.01 -39.11
N LYS A 137 17.33 -1.61 -37.84
CA LYS A 137 18.44 -1.17 -36.99
C LYS A 137 19.44 -2.26 -36.63
N LYS A 138 19.06 -3.53 -36.66
CA LYS A 138 19.94 -4.67 -36.36
C LYS A 138 20.70 -5.20 -37.57
N LEU A 139 20.30 -4.79 -38.78
CA LEU A 139 20.94 -5.16 -40.05
C LEU A 139 22.11 -4.24 -40.42
N ASN A 140 22.22 -3.09 -39.75
CA ASN A 140 23.38 -2.19 -39.77
C ASN A 140 24.19 -2.35 -38.48
#